data_AF-A0AAE2EHY6-F1
#
_entry.id   AF-A0AAE2EHY6-F1
#
_cell.length_a   1.000
_cell.length_b   1.000
_cell.length_c   1.000
_cell.angle_alpha   90.00
_cell.angle_beta   90.00
_cell.angle_gamma   90.00
#
_symmetry.space_group_name_H-M   'P 1'
#
loop_
_entity.id
_entity.type
_entity.pdbx_description
1 polymer ?
#
loop_
_entity_poly.entity_id
_entity_poly.type
_entity_poly.pdbx_seq_one_letter_code
_entity_poly.pdbx_strand_id
1 'polypeptide(L)'
;MKKSRNDVKRQWRTSIARVKKGEYLSIGVPRSDNKGFVYRLGYGYLHELKQYHDDPLAIIKAIIANFPLSWTKEQARTKLDEIFKEKKETKKEVLERFKGYEVVEKLFDYFNIFNDCSPTKSTTLKDVVLQLIYQRIKNPISVFNTYKTAKKEKIDTHSKNSFYRSLDYIAKNKDEILRNLNAKICANTNRKIDVLWFDATTTYFETFSREGYKKPGYSKDGKFKEDQIVIGMATDENGIPLHYKIFPGNVADPNTLIPFMLEIADIYEVNSVTIIADKEWVLIEILDF
;
A
#
# COMPACT_ATOMS: atom_id res chain seq x y z
N MET A 1 -4.74 -50.64 46.18
CA MET A 1 -4.98 -49.71 45.05
C MET A 1 -5.24 -48.30 45.59
N LYS A 2 -4.23 -47.43 45.61
CA LYS A 2 -4.43 -46.00 45.90
C LYS A 2 -4.60 -45.27 44.56
N LYS A 3 -5.80 -44.75 44.28
CA LYS A 3 -6.05 -43.86 43.14
C LYS A 3 -5.18 -42.60 43.32
N SER A 4 -4.20 -42.43 42.44
CA SER A 4 -3.41 -41.21 42.32
C SER A 4 -4.34 -40.05 41.94
N ARG A 5 -4.56 -39.12 42.88
CA ARG A 5 -5.02 -37.76 42.60
C ARG A 5 -3.87 -37.05 41.86
N ASN A 6 -3.89 -37.03 40.53
CA ASN A 6 -3.31 -35.97 39.68
C ASN A 6 -3.39 -36.36 38.19
N ASP A 7 -4.59 -36.39 37.63
CA ASP A 7 -4.80 -36.22 36.18
C ASP A 7 -5.41 -34.84 35.93
N VAL A 8 -4.71 -33.80 36.41
CA VAL A 8 -4.96 -32.46 35.89
C VAL A 8 -4.40 -32.47 34.47
N LYS A 9 -5.29 -32.45 33.47
CA LYS A 9 -4.94 -32.39 32.04
C LYS A 9 -3.72 -31.49 31.84
N ARG A 10 -2.60 -32.09 31.46
CA ARG A 10 -1.38 -31.35 31.15
C ARG A 10 -1.69 -30.47 29.95
N GLN A 11 -1.59 -29.15 30.13
CA GLN A 11 -1.88 -28.16 29.12
C GLN A 11 -0.74 -27.15 29.04
N TRP A 12 -0.70 -26.40 27.95
CA TRP A 12 0.23 -25.28 27.79
C TRP A 12 0.00 -24.24 28.89
N ARG A 13 1.07 -23.56 29.30
CA ARG A 13 1.05 -22.54 30.35
C ARG A 13 1.80 -21.29 29.93
N THR A 14 1.31 -20.15 30.42
CA THR A 14 2.02 -18.88 30.35
C THR A 14 3.07 -18.76 31.45
N SER A 15 4.18 -18.08 31.18
CA SER A 15 5.18 -17.66 32.15
C SER A 15 5.51 -16.19 31.91
N ILE A 16 5.60 -15.40 32.98
CA ILE A 16 5.97 -13.98 32.91
C ILE A 16 7.34 -13.81 33.55
N ALA A 17 8.21 -13.07 32.88
CA ALA A 17 9.49 -12.63 33.42
C ALA A 17 9.51 -11.10 33.50
N ARG A 18 9.98 -10.55 34.63
CA ARG A 18 10.22 -9.12 34.77
C ARG A 18 11.62 -8.79 34.28
N VAL A 19 11.70 -7.98 33.23
CA VAL A 19 12.95 -7.50 32.63
C VAL A 19 12.96 -5.97 32.58
N LYS A 20 14.10 -5.34 32.29
CA LYS A 20 14.26 -3.86 32.31
C LYS A 20 13.22 -3.11 31.44
N LYS A 21 12.75 -3.73 30.34
CA LYS A 21 11.74 -3.17 29.42
C LYS A 21 10.28 -3.47 29.83
N GLY A 22 10.05 -4.20 30.93
CA GLY A 22 8.73 -4.54 31.47
C GLY A 22 8.48 -6.04 31.60
N GLU A 23 7.21 -6.42 31.65
CA GLU A 23 6.79 -7.83 31.76
C GLU A 23 6.79 -8.52 30.39
N TYR A 24 7.61 -9.57 30.26
CA TYR A 24 7.73 -10.36 29.03
C TYR A 24 7.00 -11.70 29.18
N LEU A 25 6.09 -11.97 28.26
CA LEU A 25 5.26 -13.16 28.22
C LEU A 25 5.92 -14.26 27.39
N SER A 26 5.94 -15.47 27.95
CA SER A 26 6.31 -16.70 27.27
C SER A 26 5.22 -17.76 27.43
N ILE A 27 5.12 -18.68 26.48
CA ILE A 27 4.25 -19.86 26.56
C ILE A 27 5.07 -21.15 26.44
N GLY A 28 4.57 -22.26 26.96
CA GLY A 28 5.21 -23.55 26.77
C GLY A 28 4.49 -24.72 27.43
N VAL A 29 4.98 -25.92 27.15
CA VAL A 29 4.49 -27.17 27.73
C VAL A 29 5.23 -27.46 29.04
N PRO A 30 4.55 -27.61 30.19
CA PRO A 30 5.18 -27.92 31.46
C PRO A 30 5.80 -29.32 31.46
N ARG A 31 6.84 -29.58 32.24
CA ARG A 31 7.42 -30.93 32.46
C ARG A 31 6.46 -31.83 33.26
N SER A 32 6.69 -33.14 33.26
CA SER A 32 5.87 -34.13 34.00
C SER A 32 5.89 -33.91 35.51
N ASP A 33 6.98 -33.35 36.04
CA ASP A 33 7.16 -32.95 37.44
C ASP A 33 6.59 -31.55 37.76
N ASN A 34 6.00 -30.86 36.77
CA ASN A 34 5.59 -29.45 36.82
C ASN A 34 6.70 -28.45 37.20
N LYS A 35 7.97 -28.88 37.28
CA LYS A 35 9.12 -28.03 37.58
C LYS A 35 9.76 -27.54 36.29
N GLY A 36 9.14 -26.53 35.70
CA GLY A 36 9.61 -25.89 34.48
C GLY A 36 8.96 -26.43 33.20
N PHE A 37 9.62 -26.20 32.07
CA PHE A 37 9.05 -26.42 30.74
C PHE A 37 9.87 -27.48 29.98
N VAL A 38 9.18 -28.33 29.21
CA VAL A 38 9.84 -29.20 28.21
C VAL A 38 10.44 -28.32 27.14
N TYR A 39 9.66 -27.34 26.68
CA TYR A 39 10.15 -26.25 25.85
C TYR A 39 9.34 -24.99 26.14
N ARG A 40 9.99 -23.83 25.95
CA ARG A 40 9.42 -22.50 26.15
C ARG A 40 9.65 -21.66 24.89
N LEU A 41 8.65 -20.87 24.53
CA LEU A 41 8.66 -19.90 23.44
C LEU A 41 8.40 -18.51 24.04
N GLY A 42 9.26 -17.54 23.71
CA GLY A 42 9.01 -16.13 23.99
C GLY A 42 7.97 -15.56 23.03
N TYR A 43 6.95 -14.87 23.55
CA TYR A 43 5.86 -14.34 22.74
C TYR A 43 5.97 -12.83 22.54
N GLY A 44 6.13 -12.05 23.61
CA GLY A 44 6.24 -10.59 23.52
C GLY A 44 6.05 -9.87 24.85
N TYR A 45 6.19 -8.54 24.84
CA TYR A 45 5.96 -7.71 26.02
C TYR A 45 4.47 -7.47 26.24
N LEU A 46 3.97 -7.62 27.48
CA LEU A 46 2.54 -7.47 27.77
C LEU A 46 1.99 -6.09 27.37
N HIS A 47 2.76 -5.01 27.54
CA HIS A 47 2.33 -3.66 27.14
C HIS A 47 2.23 -3.49 25.61
N GLU A 48 3.07 -4.18 24.82
CA GLU A 48 2.98 -4.18 23.36
C GLU A 48 1.79 -5.04 22.90
N LEU A 49 1.48 -6.12 23.61
CA LEU A 49 0.36 -7.01 23.29
C LEU A 49 -1.01 -6.39 23.59
N LYS A 50 -1.07 -5.34 24.44
CA LYS A 50 -2.29 -4.56 24.68
C LYS A 50 -2.84 -3.85 23.44
N GLN A 51 -2.03 -3.72 22.38
CA GLN A 51 -2.52 -3.19 21.10
C GLN A 51 -3.54 -4.11 20.41
N TYR A 52 -3.58 -5.40 20.79
CA TYR A 52 -4.50 -6.39 20.21
C TYR A 52 -5.73 -6.61 21.09
N HIS A 53 -5.55 -6.66 22.41
CA HIS A 53 -6.64 -6.87 23.37
C HIS A 53 -6.34 -6.20 24.72
N ASP A 54 -7.37 -5.74 25.43
CA ASP A 54 -7.22 -5.04 26.73
C ASP A 54 -6.56 -5.90 27.83
N ASP A 55 -6.93 -7.20 27.89
CA ASP A 55 -6.30 -8.20 28.75
C ASP A 55 -5.63 -9.30 27.92
N PRO A 56 -4.39 -9.06 27.43
CA PRO A 56 -3.70 -10.01 26.58
C PRO A 56 -3.37 -11.31 27.33
N LEU A 57 -3.19 -11.27 28.65
CA LEU A 57 -2.79 -12.44 29.42
C LEU A 57 -3.95 -13.43 29.57
N ALA A 58 -5.16 -12.95 29.89
CA ALA A 58 -6.33 -13.81 30.04
C ALA A 58 -6.69 -14.50 28.71
N ILE A 59 -6.66 -13.75 27.61
CA ILE A 59 -7.01 -14.28 26.28
C ILE A 59 -5.98 -15.31 25.82
N ILE A 60 -4.68 -15.02 25.95
CA ILE A 60 -3.64 -15.98 25.57
C ILE A 60 -3.74 -17.25 26.41
N LYS A 61 -4.02 -17.15 27.71
CA LYS A 61 -4.26 -18.33 28.56
C LYS A 61 -5.44 -19.18 28.06
N ALA A 62 -6.53 -18.55 27.66
CA ALA A 62 -7.70 -19.24 27.12
C ALA A 62 -7.41 -19.94 25.79
N ILE A 63 -6.66 -19.29 24.89
CA ILE A 63 -6.27 -19.85 23.59
C ILE A 63 -5.39 -21.08 23.77
N ILE A 64 -4.31 -20.96 24.55
CA ILE A 64 -3.32 -22.04 24.67
C ILE A 64 -3.84 -23.24 25.48
N ALA A 65 -4.89 -23.08 26.27
CA ALA A 65 -5.49 -24.18 27.04
C ALA A 65 -5.91 -25.36 26.15
N ASN A 66 -6.27 -25.07 24.89
CA ASN A 66 -6.71 -26.05 23.90
C ASN A 66 -5.60 -26.53 22.95
N PHE A 67 -4.35 -26.08 23.13
CA PHE A 67 -3.27 -26.45 22.23
C PHE A 67 -2.83 -27.91 22.45
N PRO A 68 -2.70 -28.72 21.38
CA PRO A 68 -2.08 -30.04 21.46
C PRO A 68 -0.68 -29.98 22.06
N LEU A 69 -0.37 -30.90 22.97
CA LEU A 69 0.97 -31.01 23.57
C LEU A 69 2.04 -31.45 22.57
N SER A 70 1.63 -32.03 21.44
CA SER A 70 2.50 -32.51 20.36
C SER A 70 3.01 -31.38 19.45
N TRP A 71 2.46 -30.16 19.54
CA TRP A 71 2.86 -29.06 18.68
C TRP A 71 4.31 -28.61 18.92
N THR A 72 4.97 -28.16 17.85
CA THR A 72 6.26 -27.50 17.93
C THR A 72 6.11 -26.03 18.34
N LYS A 73 7.23 -25.37 18.68
CA LYS A 73 7.23 -23.93 18.98
C LYS A 73 6.68 -23.09 17.83
N GLU A 74 7.01 -23.45 16.60
CA GLU A 74 6.59 -22.74 15.40
C GLU A 74 5.10 -22.90 15.14
N GLN A 75 4.57 -24.13 15.21
CA GLN A 75 3.14 -24.40 15.05
C GLN A 75 2.30 -23.65 16.08
N ALA A 76 2.72 -23.69 17.35
CA ALA A 76 2.03 -22.96 18.41
C ALA A 76 2.15 -21.45 18.26
N ARG A 77 3.28 -20.92 17.77
CA ARG A 77 3.44 -19.49 17.49
C ARG A 77 2.53 -19.05 16.37
N THR A 78 2.52 -19.77 15.25
CA THR A 78 1.69 -19.47 14.09
C THR A 78 0.22 -19.49 14.46
N LYS A 79 -0.25 -20.54 15.17
CA LYS A 79 -1.65 -20.63 15.59
C LYS A 79 -2.02 -19.58 16.64
N LEU A 80 -1.12 -19.29 17.58
CA LEU A 80 -1.36 -18.23 18.57
C LEU A 80 -1.42 -16.86 17.88
N ASP A 81 -0.54 -16.58 16.93
CA ASP A 81 -0.58 -15.34 16.16
C ASP A 81 -1.85 -15.25 15.32
N GLU A 82 -2.27 -16.34 14.67
CA GLU A 82 -3.54 -16.42 13.95
C GLU A 82 -4.70 -16.05 14.89
N ILE A 83 -4.86 -16.70 16.05
CA ILE A 83 -6.04 -16.49 16.91
C ILE A 83 -5.95 -15.20 17.75
N PHE A 84 -4.77 -14.89 18.29
CA PHE A 84 -4.59 -13.76 19.21
C PHE A 84 -4.42 -12.44 18.45
N LYS A 85 -3.77 -12.45 17.28
CA LYS A 85 -3.60 -11.26 16.44
C LYS A 85 -4.64 -11.16 15.34
N GLU A 86 -5.49 -12.17 15.12
CA GLU A 86 -6.74 -11.95 14.37
C GLU A 86 -7.53 -10.85 15.09
N LYS A 87 -7.53 -9.69 14.43
CA LYS A 87 -8.17 -8.48 14.86
C LYS A 87 -9.62 -8.77 15.24
N LYS A 88 -10.01 -8.35 16.44
CA LYS A 88 -11.35 -7.82 16.65
C LYS A 88 -11.43 -6.44 15.99
N GLU A 89 -11.50 -6.45 14.67
CA GLU A 89 -12.26 -5.48 13.91
C GLU A 89 -13.21 -6.35 13.11
N THR A 90 -14.47 -6.39 13.55
CA THR A 90 -15.54 -7.04 12.83
C THR A 90 -15.40 -6.64 11.37
N LYS A 91 -15.07 -7.59 10.46
CA LYS A 91 -15.04 -7.31 9.01
C LYS A 91 -16.25 -6.47 8.61
N LYS A 92 -17.40 -6.75 9.25
CA LYS A 92 -18.65 -6.02 9.18
C LYS A 92 -18.59 -4.53 9.62
N GLU A 93 -17.94 -4.16 10.72
CA GLU A 93 -17.82 -2.74 11.15
C GLU A 93 -16.85 -1.94 10.29
N VAL A 94 -15.74 -2.54 9.84
CA VAL A 94 -14.82 -1.92 8.86
C VAL A 94 -15.49 -1.81 7.49
N LEU A 95 -16.23 -2.83 7.05
CA LEU A 95 -17.04 -2.80 5.81
C LEU A 95 -18.21 -1.81 5.88
N GLU A 96 -18.86 -1.68 7.04
CA GLU A 96 -19.94 -0.72 7.29
C GLU A 96 -19.40 0.72 7.33
N ARG A 97 -18.16 0.92 7.83
CA ARG A 97 -17.49 2.23 7.93
C ARG A 97 -16.72 2.63 6.66
N PHE A 98 -16.30 1.67 5.84
CA PHE A 98 -15.54 1.86 4.60
C PHE A 98 -16.16 1.12 3.42
N LYS A 99 -17.43 1.42 3.14
CA LYS A 99 -18.11 0.92 1.93
C LYS A 99 -17.22 1.14 0.70
N GLY A 100 -17.05 0.09 -0.10
CA GLY A 100 -16.22 0.09 -1.31
C GLY A 100 -14.74 -0.25 -1.12
N TYR A 101 -14.21 -0.33 0.11
CA TYR A 101 -12.79 -0.69 0.33
C TYR A 101 -12.43 -2.06 -0.24
N GLU A 102 -13.30 -3.06 -0.04
CA GLU A 102 -13.13 -4.42 -0.58
C GLU A 102 -13.04 -4.42 -2.11
N VAL A 103 -13.76 -3.51 -2.79
CA VAL A 103 -13.68 -3.38 -4.26
C VAL A 103 -12.31 -2.87 -4.66
N VAL A 104 -11.80 -1.85 -3.96
CA VAL A 104 -10.45 -1.32 -4.22
C VAL A 104 -9.40 -2.39 -3.96
N GLU A 105 -9.53 -3.17 -2.88
CA GLU A 105 -8.61 -4.27 -2.56
C GLU A 105 -8.61 -5.35 -3.65
N LYS A 106 -9.80 -5.79 -4.08
CA LYS A 106 -9.94 -6.77 -5.18
C LYS A 106 -9.32 -6.27 -6.48
N LEU A 107 -9.54 -5.00 -6.83
CA LEU A 107 -8.92 -4.41 -8.03
C LEU A 107 -7.40 -4.32 -7.88
N PHE A 108 -6.91 -3.92 -6.71
CA PHE A 108 -5.48 -3.86 -6.43
C PHE A 108 -4.80 -5.21 -6.64
N ASP A 109 -5.40 -6.27 -6.11
CA ASP A 109 -4.89 -7.64 -6.23
C ASP A 109 -5.04 -8.19 -7.65
N TYR A 110 -6.14 -7.87 -8.32
CA TYR A 110 -6.38 -8.24 -9.70
C TYR A 110 -5.32 -7.69 -10.66
N PHE A 111 -5.01 -6.40 -10.52
CA PHE A 111 -3.98 -5.76 -11.35
C PHE A 111 -2.56 -6.15 -10.95
N ASN A 112 -2.34 -6.55 -9.70
CA ASN A 112 -1.04 -6.93 -9.16
C ASN A 112 0.07 -5.92 -9.55
N ILE A 113 -0.20 -4.64 -9.33
CA ILE A 113 0.56 -3.52 -9.93
C ILE A 113 2.04 -3.47 -9.54
N PHE A 114 2.44 -4.17 -8.47
CA PHE A 114 3.83 -4.24 -8.01
C PHE A 114 4.60 -5.46 -8.52
N ASN A 115 4.01 -6.22 -9.44
CA ASN A 115 4.73 -7.28 -10.12
C ASN A 115 6.02 -6.72 -10.77
N ASP A 116 7.12 -7.47 -10.70
CA ASP A 116 8.43 -7.10 -11.28
C ASP A 116 9.02 -5.73 -10.85
N CYS A 117 8.40 -5.07 -9.87
CA CYS A 117 8.92 -3.84 -9.28
C CYS A 117 10.15 -4.13 -8.41
N SER A 118 10.99 -3.11 -8.24
CA SER A 118 12.20 -3.24 -7.41
C SER A 118 11.87 -3.71 -5.98
N PRO A 119 12.74 -4.53 -5.35
CA PRO A 119 12.44 -5.10 -4.05
C PRO A 119 12.33 -4.01 -2.97
N THR A 120 11.43 -4.23 -2.01
CA THR A 120 11.25 -3.35 -0.85
C THR A 120 11.40 -4.11 0.46
N LYS A 121 11.93 -3.42 1.48
CA LYS A 121 11.96 -3.93 2.86
C LYS A 121 10.64 -3.72 3.60
N SER A 122 9.72 -2.95 3.03
CA SER A 122 8.44 -2.62 3.65
C SER A 122 7.48 -3.79 3.55
N THR A 123 7.18 -4.43 4.68
CA THR A 123 6.19 -5.52 4.76
C THR A 123 4.74 -5.04 4.66
N THR A 124 4.49 -3.73 4.79
CA THR A 124 3.15 -3.14 4.76
C THR A 124 2.92 -2.24 3.55
N LEU A 125 3.75 -2.35 2.50
CA LEU A 125 3.66 -1.45 1.34
C LEU A 125 2.27 -1.50 0.69
N LYS A 126 1.76 -2.72 0.45
CA LYS A 126 0.44 -2.96 -0.12
C LYS A 126 -0.65 -2.21 0.66
N ASP A 127 -0.73 -2.45 1.96
CA ASP A 127 -1.77 -1.87 2.83
C ASP A 127 -1.71 -0.34 2.85
N VAL A 128 -0.49 0.23 2.91
CA VAL A 128 -0.27 1.67 2.90
C VAL A 128 -0.77 2.29 1.59
N VAL A 129 -0.46 1.68 0.45
CA VAL A 129 -0.85 2.20 -0.86
C VAL A 129 -2.35 2.00 -1.09
N LEU A 130 -2.88 0.85 -0.70
CA LEU A 130 -4.32 0.57 -0.76
C LEU A 130 -5.12 1.58 0.05
N GLN A 131 -4.66 1.91 1.26
CA GLN A 131 -5.26 2.96 2.08
C GLN A 131 -5.20 4.33 1.39
N LEU A 132 -4.09 4.67 0.73
CA LEU A 132 -3.98 5.93 -0.03
C LEU A 132 -4.97 5.98 -1.20
N ILE A 133 -5.04 4.92 -2.01
CA ILE A 133 -5.97 4.84 -3.16
C ILE A 133 -7.41 5.00 -2.67
N TYR A 134 -7.79 4.25 -1.64
CA TYR A 134 -9.13 4.33 -1.07
C TYR A 134 -9.46 5.75 -0.59
N GLN A 135 -8.53 6.41 0.10
CA GLN A 135 -8.75 7.78 0.59
C GLN A 135 -8.81 8.79 -0.55
N ARG A 136 -8.05 8.60 -1.63
CA ARG A 136 -8.15 9.46 -2.83
C ARG A 136 -9.51 9.36 -3.50
N ILE A 137 -10.10 8.17 -3.54
CA ILE A 137 -11.46 7.97 -4.07
C ILE A 137 -12.51 8.55 -3.11
N LYS A 138 -12.37 8.30 -1.80
CA LYS A 138 -13.35 8.75 -0.79
C LYS A 138 -13.35 10.27 -0.58
N ASN A 139 -12.18 10.87 -0.45
CA ASN A 139 -12.00 12.30 -0.16
C ASN A 139 -10.59 12.75 -0.60
N PRO A 140 -10.43 13.32 -1.81
CA PRO A 140 -9.14 13.61 -2.43
C PRO A 140 -8.42 14.82 -1.81
N ILE A 141 -7.99 14.69 -0.55
CA ILE A 141 -7.19 15.69 0.17
C ILE A 141 -5.69 15.34 0.13
N SER A 142 -4.84 16.26 0.58
CA SER A 142 -3.40 16.02 0.66
C SER A 142 -3.07 14.83 1.57
N VAL A 143 -1.99 14.11 1.28
CA VAL A 143 -1.55 12.93 2.06
C VAL A 143 -1.39 13.24 3.55
N PHE A 144 -0.87 14.43 3.86
CA PHE A 144 -0.77 14.89 5.25
C PHE A 144 -2.14 15.09 5.90
N ASN A 145 -3.09 15.68 5.17
CA ASN A 145 -4.43 15.90 5.69
C ASN A 145 -5.23 14.60 5.79
N THR A 146 -5.00 13.63 4.89
CA THR A 146 -5.52 12.26 5.01
C THR A 146 -5.08 11.63 6.34
N TYR A 147 -3.78 11.66 6.64
CA TYR A 147 -3.25 11.16 7.91
C TYR A 147 -3.85 11.87 9.13
N LYS A 148 -3.93 13.22 9.09
CA LYS A 148 -4.53 14.01 10.18
C LYS A 148 -6.00 13.68 10.41
N THR A 149 -6.78 13.57 9.33
CA THR A 149 -8.21 13.28 9.38
C THR A 149 -8.44 11.88 9.93
N ALA A 150 -7.70 10.88 9.44
CA ALA A 150 -7.79 9.51 9.97
C ALA A 150 -7.47 9.44 11.48
N LYS A 151 -6.45 10.18 11.94
CA LYS A 151 -6.14 10.27 13.38
C LYS A 151 -7.24 10.96 14.18
N LYS A 152 -7.81 12.05 13.67
CA LYS A 152 -8.92 12.78 14.32
C LYS A 152 -10.17 11.90 14.44
N GLU A 153 -10.47 11.14 13.39
CA GLU A 153 -11.63 10.25 13.32
C GLU A 153 -11.39 8.89 14.01
N LYS A 154 -10.20 8.67 14.60
CA LYS A 154 -9.81 7.40 15.24
C LYS A 154 -10.01 6.20 14.29
N ILE A 155 -9.62 6.39 13.04
CA ILE A 155 -9.57 5.36 12.01
C ILE A 155 -8.17 4.71 12.06
N ASP A 156 -8.11 3.38 11.92
CA ASP A 156 -6.83 2.69 11.79
C ASP A 156 -6.07 3.23 10.56
N THR A 157 -4.84 3.67 10.77
CA THR A 157 -4.06 4.35 9.74
C THR A 157 -2.58 4.12 9.94
N HIS A 158 -1.89 3.90 8.82
CA HIS A 158 -0.44 3.85 8.81
C HIS A 158 0.18 5.20 9.18
N SER A 159 1.47 5.16 9.53
CA SER A 159 2.21 6.36 9.90
C SER A 159 2.34 7.32 8.71
N LYS A 160 2.38 8.63 8.98
CA LYS A 160 2.68 9.67 8.00
C LYS A 160 3.90 9.30 7.13
N ASN A 161 4.98 8.86 7.76
CA ASN A 161 6.22 8.53 7.05
C ASN A 161 6.08 7.28 6.19
N SER A 162 5.22 6.32 6.56
CA SER A 162 4.93 5.17 5.70
C SER A 162 4.25 5.62 4.41
N PHE A 163 3.30 6.56 4.47
CA PHE A 163 2.68 7.12 3.27
C PHE A 163 3.70 7.80 2.35
N TYR A 164 4.53 8.70 2.86
CA TYR A 164 5.52 9.38 2.02
C TYR A 164 6.55 8.41 1.41
N ARG A 165 7.08 7.45 2.19
CA ARG A 165 7.99 6.44 1.64
C ARG A 165 7.33 5.55 0.58
N SER A 166 6.03 5.30 0.68
CA SER A 166 5.32 4.55 -0.36
C SER A 166 5.23 5.33 -1.67
N LEU A 167 5.12 6.66 -1.61
CA LEU A 167 5.15 7.51 -2.80
C LEU A 167 6.53 7.48 -3.48
N ASP A 168 7.62 7.51 -2.70
CA ASP A 168 8.98 7.38 -3.26
C ASP A 168 9.15 6.03 -3.99
N TYR A 169 8.61 4.96 -3.40
CA TYR A 169 8.62 3.64 -4.02
C TYR A 169 7.79 3.61 -5.31
N ILE A 170 6.58 4.17 -5.30
CA ILE A 170 5.73 4.24 -6.50
C ILE A 170 6.42 5.07 -7.59
N ALA A 171 6.97 6.23 -7.26
CA ALA A 171 7.65 7.10 -8.21
C ALA A 171 8.86 6.41 -8.86
N LYS A 172 9.65 5.67 -8.06
CA LYS A 172 10.79 4.89 -8.56
C LYS A 172 10.37 3.79 -9.54
N ASN A 173 9.21 3.16 -9.31
CA ASN A 173 8.72 2.05 -10.13
C ASN A 173 7.59 2.47 -11.08
N LYS A 174 7.44 3.77 -11.39
CA LYS A 174 6.32 4.33 -12.17
C LYS A 174 6.09 3.55 -13.46
N ASP A 175 7.14 3.41 -14.28
CA ASP A 175 7.02 2.81 -15.61
C ASP A 175 6.62 1.33 -15.54
N GLU A 176 7.20 0.58 -14.59
CA GLU A 176 6.86 -0.82 -14.38
C GLU A 176 5.41 -1.00 -13.91
N ILE A 177 4.95 -0.15 -12.98
CA ILE A 177 3.56 -0.14 -12.51
C ILE A 177 2.60 0.12 -13.68
N LEU A 178 2.92 1.11 -14.53
CA LEU A 178 2.09 1.45 -15.70
C LEU A 178 2.12 0.34 -16.76
N ARG A 179 3.27 -0.31 -17.00
CA ARG A 179 3.37 -1.49 -17.88
C ARG A 179 2.49 -2.63 -17.39
N ASN A 180 2.58 -2.98 -16.11
CA ASN A 180 1.75 -4.04 -15.51
C ASN A 180 0.26 -3.76 -15.64
N LEU A 181 -0.15 -2.51 -15.36
CA LEU A 181 -1.54 -2.08 -15.54
C LEU A 181 -1.98 -2.24 -16.99
N ASN A 182 -1.19 -1.73 -17.93
CA ASN A 182 -1.50 -1.84 -19.35
C ASN A 182 -1.60 -3.30 -19.81
N ALA A 183 -0.60 -4.13 -19.49
CA ALA A 183 -0.57 -5.55 -19.84
C ALA A 183 -1.81 -6.29 -19.31
N LYS A 184 -2.22 -6.02 -18.07
CA LYS A 184 -3.45 -6.58 -17.49
C LYS A 184 -4.70 -6.10 -18.18
N ILE A 185 -4.79 -4.82 -18.56
CA ILE A 185 -5.95 -4.30 -19.29
C ILE A 185 -6.02 -4.93 -20.68
N CYS A 186 -4.91 -4.96 -21.44
CA CYS A 186 -4.85 -5.58 -22.77
C CYS A 186 -5.15 -7.08 -22.74
N ALA A 187 -4.74 -7.80 -21.70
CA ALA A 187 -5.04 -9.24 -21.58
C ALA A 187 -6.53 -9.54 -21.33
N ASN A 188 -7.30 -8.58 -20.83
CA ASN A 188 -8.70 -8.78 -20.41
C ASN A 188 -9.70 -7.93 -21.21
N THR A 189 -9.22 -7.16 -22.18
CA THR A 189 -10.01 -6.29 -23.04
C THR A 189 -9.45 -6.34 -24.46
N ASN A 190 -10.15 -5.77 -25.43
CA ASN A 190 -9.63 -5.63 -26.79
C ASN A 190 -8.82 -4.33 -26.98
N ARG A 191 -8.24 -3.78 -25.90
CA ARG A 191 -7.47 -2.53 -25.95
C ARG A 191 -6.30 -2.66 -26.93
N LYS A 192 -6.20 -1.70 -27.84
CA LYS A 192 -5.06 -1.49 -28.74
C LYS A 192 -4.54 -0.07 -28.58
N ILE A 193 -3.24 0.11 -28.77
CA ILE A 193 -2.58 1.43 -28.69
C ILE A 193 -2.43 1.99 -30.11
N ASP A 194 -3.56 2.08 -30.83
CA ASP A 194 -3.60 2.57 -32.21
C ASP A 194 -3.97 4.05 -32.26
N VAL A 195 -4.78 4.50 -31.30
CA VAL A 195 -5.22 5.89 -31.15
C VAL A 195 -4.99 6.33 -29.71
N LEU A 196 -4.34 7.49 -29.54
CA LEU A 196 -4.10 8.12 -28.25
C LEU A 196 -4.69 9.52 -28.20
N TRP A 197 -5.41 9.81 -27.12
CA TRP A 197 -5.80 11.18 -26.81
C TRP A 197 -4.74 11.77 -25.89
N PHE A 198 -4.19 12.91 -26.27
CA PHE A 198 -3.14 13.59 -25.52
C PHE A 198 -3.60 14.97 -25.10
N ASP A 199 -3.35 15.29 -23.83
CA ASP A 199 -3.45 16.65 -23.31
C ASP A 199 -2.32 16.92 -22.31
N ALA A 200 -1.93 18.19 -22.21
CA ALA A 200 -0.98 18.64 -21.20
C ALA A 200 -1.57 19.81 -20.41
N THR A 201 -1.47 19.73 -19.09
CA THR A 201 -1.92 20.78 -18.17
C THR A 201 -0.78 21.31 -17.33
N THR A 202 -0.96 22.49 -16.73
CA THR A 202 0.02 23.09 -15.81
C THR A 202 -0.55 23.08 -14.40
N THR A 203 0.29 22.84 -13.39
CA THR A 203 -0.04 23.18 -12.01
C THR A 203 1.06 24.06 -11.44
N TYR A 204 0.67 24.97 -10.55
CA TYR A 204 1.56 25.93 -9.92
C TYR A 204 1.87 25.57 -8.48
N PHE A 205 2.97 26.11 -7.97
CA PHE A 205 3.37 26.01 -6.57
C PHE A 205 3.64 27.39 -5.99
N GLU A 206 2.99 27.69 -4.87
CA GLU A 206 3.27 28.87 -4.06
C GLU A 206 4.49 28.59 -3.17
N THR A 207 5.69 28.73 -3.75
CA THR A 207 6.96 28.36 -3.12
C THR A 207 8.09 29.27 -3.57
N PHE A 208 9.04 29.52 -2.68
CA PHE A 208 10.28 30.24 -3.00
C PHE A 208 11.43 29.32 -3.46
N SER A 209 11.26 27.99 -3.36
CA SER A 209 12.26 26.99 -3.81
C SER A 209 11.97 26.49 -5.24
N ARG A 210 12.97 26.68 -6.13
CA ARG A 210 13.00 26.34 -7.57
C ARG A 210 13.73 25.03 -7.89
N GLU A 211 13.38 23.98 -7.16
CA GLU A 211 14.02 22.65 -7.27
C GLU A 211 13.24 21.69 -8.16
N GLY A 212 13.97 20.77 -8.81
CA GLY A 212 13.39 19.74 -9.68
C GLY A 212 12.63 20.35 -10.86
N TYR A 213 11.40 19.87 -11.07
CA TYR A 213 10.52 20.31 -12.15
C TYR A 213 9.96 21.72 -11.97
N LYS A 214 9.98 22.27 -10.75
CA LYS A 214 9.39 23.58 -10.45
C LYS A 214 10.21 24.68 -11.11
N LYS A 215 9.69 25.26 -12.20
CA LYS A 215 10.35 26.32 -12.96
C LYS A 215 9.32 27.39 -13.35
N PRO A 216 9.70 28.68 -13.38
CA PRO A 216 8.84 29.72 -13.93
C PRO A 216 8.48 29.40 -15.38
N GLY A 217 7.20 29.52 -15.75
CA GLY A 217 6.75 29.21 -17.09
C GLY A 217 5.30 29.58 -17.33
N TYR A 218 4.76 29.10 -18.45
CA TYR A 218 3.37 29.34 -18.82
C TYR A 218 2.42 28.71 -17.80
N SER A 219 1.33 29.40 -17.48
CA SER A 219 0.35 28.94 -16.50
C SER A 219 -1.04 29.02 -17.10
N LYS A 220 -1.70 27.88 -17.26
CA LYS A 220 -3.09 27.77 -17.72
C LYS A 220 -4.08 28.38 -16.70
N ASP A 221 -3.66 28.49 -15.43
CA ASP A 221 -4.41 29.14 -14.35
C ASP A 221 -4.10 30.65 -14.20
N GLY A 222 -3.27 31.22 -15.08
CA GLY A 222 -2.87 32.64 -15.03
C GLY A 222 -1.90 33.01 -13.89
N LYS A 223 -1.26 32.02 -13.26
CA LYS A 223 -0.32 32.19 -12.14
C LYS A 223 1.13 32.38 -12.57
N PHE A 224 1.38 33.30 -13.50
CA PHE A 224 2.70 33.49 -14.15
C PHE A 224 3.86 33.86 -13.20
N LYS A 225 3.56 34.30 -11.97
CA LYS A 225 4.56 34.62 -10.95
C LYS A 225 5.00 33.40 -10.12
N GLU A 226 4.23 32.32 -10.18
CA GLU A 226 4.48 31.09 -9.43
C GLU A 226 5.27 30.09 -10.28
N ASP A 227 6.06 29.24 -9.62
CA ASP A 227 6.75 28.16 -10.32
C ASP A 227 5.72 27.11 -10.79
N GLN A 228 5.88 26.65 -12.03
CA GLN A 228 4.99 25.69 -12.66
C GLN A 228 5.65 24.31 -12.77
N ILE A 229 4.81 23.30 -12.97
CA ILE A 229 5.18 22.05 -13.64
C ILE A 229 4.15 21.78 -14.74
N VAL A 230 4.57 21.08 -15.78
CA VAL A 230 3.68 20.63 -16.85
C VAL A 230 3.43 19.13 -16.67
N ILE A 231 2.18 18.70 -16.81
CA ILE A 231 1.73 17.31 -16.68
C ILE A 231 1.14 16.92 -18.02
N GLY A 232 1.85 16.06 -18.77
CA GLY A 232 1.33 15.42 -19.97
C GLY A 232 0.67 14.10 -19.61
N MET A 233 -0.47 13.79 -20.23
CA MET A 233 -1.18 12.53 -20.04
C MET A 233 -1.73 12.04 -21.37
N ALA A 234 -1.67 10.72 -21.59
CA ALA A 234 -2.37 10.08 -22.69
C ALA A 234 -3.34 9.00 -22.20
N THR A 235 -4.47 8.92 -22.88
CA THR A 235 -5.47 7.86 -22.74
C THR A 235 -5.60 7.08 -24.04
N ASP A 236 -6.14 5.86 -23.97
CA ASP A 236 -6.59 5.16 -25.18
C ASP A 236 -7.89 5.78 -25.74
N GLU A 237 -8.38 5.19 -26.82
CA GLU A 237 -9.64 5.55 -27.50
C GLU A 237 -10.90 5.44 -26.61
N ASN A 238 -10.82 4.69 -25.50
CA ASN A 238 -11.91 4.52 -24.54
C ASN A 238 -11.78 5.50 -23.35
N GLY A 239 -10.79 6.38 -23.37
CA GLY A 239 -10.50 7.32 -22.29
C GLY A 239 -9.81 6.68 -21.07
N ILE A 240 -9.30 5.46 -21.18
CA ILE A 240 -8.57 4.80 -20.09
C ILE A 240 -7.13 5.35 -20.07
N PRO A 241 -6.65 5.89 -18.94
CA PRO A 241 -5.27 6.37 -18.83
C PRO A 241 -4.26 5.29 -19.21
N LEU A 242 -3.31 5.66 -20.09
CA LEU A 242 -2.20 4.81 -20.48
C LEU A 242 -0.94 5.23 -19.75
N HIS A 243 -0.56 6.51 -19.92
CA HIS A 243 0.72 7.02 -19.46
C HIS A 243 0.61 8.48 -19.03
N TYR A 244 1.51 8.90 -18.15
CA TYR A 244 1.69 10.30 -17.79
C TYR A 244 3.16 10.63 -17.55
N LYS A 245 3.50 11.91 -17.73
CA LYS A 245 4.85 12.44 -17.57
C LYS A 245 4.80 13.84 -16.99
N ILE A 246 5.76 14.12 -16.10
CA ILE A 246 5.96 15.44 -15.51
C ILE A 246 7.14 16.09 -16.22
N PHE A 247 6.93 17.30 -16.70
CA PHE A 247 7.95 18.14 -17.33
C PHE A 247 8.22 19.37 -16.47
N PRO A 248 9.43 19.96 -16.59
CA PRO A 248 9.71 21.25 -15.98
C PRO A 248 8.72 22.33 -16.44
N GLY A 249 8.34 23.24 -15.54
CA GLY A 249 7.34 24.28 -15.82
C GLY A 249 7.66 25.23 -16.98
N ASN A 250 8.94 25.33 -17.36
CA ASN A 250 9.40 26.18 -18.45
C ASN A 250 9.45 25.48 -19.81
N VAL A 251 8.96 24.24 -19.91
CA VAL A 251 8.83 23.55 -21.20
C VAL A 251 7.60 24.10 -21.90
N ALA A 252 7.78 24.65 -23.10
CA ALA A 252 6.68 25.08 -23.94
C ALA A 252 5.87 23.87 -24.41
N ASP A 253 4.55 24.04 -24.50
CA ASP A 253 3.58 23.01 -24.89
C ASP A 253 4.12 22.16 -26.06
N PRO A 254 4.36 22.65 -27.29
CA PRO A 254 4.79 21.81 -28.43
C PRO A 254 6.00 20.89 -28.18
N ASN A 255 6.88 21.26 -27.25
CA ASN A 255 8.08 20.49 -26.90
C ASN A 255 7.80 19.32 -25.93
N THR A 256 6.59 19.15 -25.41
CA THR A 256 6.27 17.98 -24.57
C THR A 256 5.78 16.79 -25.38
N LEU A 257 5.12 17.01 -26.54
CA LEU A 257 4.43 15.95 -27.28
C LEU A 257 5.41 14.89 -27.79
N ILE A 258 6.42 15.29 -28.58
CA ILE A 258 7.38 14.34 -29.16
C ILE A 258 8.12 13.54 -28.07
N PRO A 259 8.71 14.16 -27.02
CA PRO A 259 9.38 13.41 -25.95
C PRO A 259 8.44 12.56 -25.08
N PHE A 260 7.14 12.88 -25.06
CA PHE A 260 6.14 12.06 -24.39
C PHE A 260 5.84 10.80 -25.22
N MET A 261 5.66 10.98 -26.52
CA MET A 261 5.32 9.90 -27.43
C MET A 261 6.47 8.92 -27.64
N LEU A 262 7.71 9.40 -27.71
CA LEU A 262 8.90 8.54 -27.73
C LEU A 262 9.00 7.67 -26.47
N GLU A 263 8.65 8.20 -25.30
CA GLU A 263 8.62 7.41 -24.05
C GLU A 263 7.50 6.36 -24.06
N ILE A 264 6.33 6.67 -24.65
CA ILE A 264 5.27 5.67 -24.85
C ILE A 264 5.72 4.57 -25.81
N ALA A 265 6.31 4.94 -26.95
CA ALA A 265 6.77 3.99 -27.95
C ALA A 265 7.78 2.99 -27.35
N ASP A 266 8.74 3.49 -26.56
CA ASP A 266 9.74 2.68 -25.86
C ASP A 266 9.11 1.80 -24.76
N ILE A 267 8.26 2.36 -23.89
CA ILE A 267 7.71 1.63 -22.73
C ILE A 267 6.69 0.55 -23.14
N TYR A 268 5.90 0.82 -24.18
CA TYR A 268 4.77 -0.05 -24.58
C TYR A 268 5.00 -0.76 -25.92
N GLU A 269 6.21 -0.65 -26.50
CA GLU A 269 6.61 -1.30 -27.77
C GLU A 269 5.64 -0.99 -28.92
N VAL A 270 5.29 0.30 -29.06
CA VAL A 270 4.34 0.77 -30.09
C VAL A 270 5.12 1.28 -31.31
N ASN A 271 4.87 0.68 -32.47
CA ASN A 271 5.56 1.04 -33.71
C ASN A 271 4.92 2.24 -34.42
N SER A 272 3.58 2.34 -34.35
CA SER A 272 2.85 3.46 -34.94
C SER A 272 1.58 3.77 -34.16
N VAL A 273 1.23 5.05 -34.10
CA VAL A 273 0.04 5.51 -33.37
C VAL A 273 -0.53 6.79 -33.98
N THR A 274 -1.86 6.91 -33.98
CA THR A 274 -2.56 8.14 -34.31
C THR A 274 -2.80 8.96 -33.06
N ILE A 275 -2.37 10.22 -33.06
CA ILE A 275 -2.54 11.11 -31.91
C ILE A 275 -3.65 12.11 -32.17
N ILE A 276 -4.52 12.26 -31.18
CA ILE A 276 -5.57 13.29 -31.14
C ILE A 276 -5.20 14.26 -30.02
N ALA A 277 -4.89 15.50 -30.38
CA ALA A 277 -4.57 16.60 -29.47
C ALA A 277 -5.25 17.90 -29.93
N ASP A 278 -5.47 18.84 -28.99
CA ASP A 278 -6.10 20.13 -29.30
C ASP A 278 -5.20 21.03 -30.18
N LYS A 279 -5.80 22.05 -30.78
CA LYS A 279 -5.25 22.96 -31.79
C LYS A 279 -4.01 23.75 -31.35
N GLU A 280 -3.69 23.83 -30.06
CA GLU A 280 -2.40 24.37 -29.62
C GLU A 280 -1.21 23.46 -29.99
N TRP A 281 -1.51 22.21 -30.35
CA TRP A 281 -0.56 21.14 -30.69
C TRP A 281 -0.56 20.76 -32.16
N VAL A 282 -1.32 21.48 -33.02
CA VAL A 282 -1.72 21.07 -34.39
C VAL A 282 -0.77 20.05 -35.01
N LEU A 283 -1.13 18.77 -34.92
CA LEU A 283 -0.82 17.72 -35.89
C LEU A 283 -1.65 16.48 -35.53
N ILE A 284 -2.53 16.07 -36.45
CA ILE A 284 -2.81 14.63 -36.61
C ILE A 284 -1.54 14.10 -37.27
N GLU A 285 -0.58 13.71 -36.46
CA GLU A 285 0.63 13.04 -36.92
C GLU A 285 0.43 11.54 -36.72
N ILE A 286 0.63 10.79 -37.81
CA ILE A 286 0.97 9.38 -37.67
C ILE A 286 2.46 9.41 -37.33
N LEU A 287 2.78 9.07 -36.08
CA LEU A 287 4.17 8.87 -35.68
C LEU A 287 4.52 7.42 -35.96
N ASP A 288 5.47 7.22 -36.88
CA ASP A 288 6.17 5.96 -37.07
C ASP A 288 7.49 6.08 -36.29
N PHE A 289 7.75 5.14 -35.37
CA PHE A 289 8.90 5.15 -34.46
C PHE A 289 10.06 4.27 -34.93
#